data_AF-A0AAD5JNJ4-F1
#
_entry.id   AF-A0AAD5JNJ4-F1
#
_cell.length_a   1.000
_cell.length_b   1.000
_cell.length_c   1.000
_cell.angle_alpha   90.00
_cell.angle_beta   90.00
_cell.angle_gamma   90.00
#
_symmetry.space_group_name_H-M   'P 1'
#
loop_
_entity.id
_entity.type
_entity.pdbx_description
1 polymer ?
#
loop_
_entity_poly.entity_id
_entity_poly.type
_entity_poly.pdbx_seq_one_letter_code
_entity_poly.pdbx_strand_id
1 'polypeptide(L)' 'MGLVHFQYNADTQKPATAVSAFGSANAGTVSLPVTLFTTSIDDTILAKSFKTDVATVQALKTGLAPKP' A
#
# COMPACT_ATOMS: atom_id res chain seq x y z
N MET A 1 -7.79 12.53 11.38
CA MET A 1 -7.59 11.14 10.91
C MET A 1 -7.27 11.19 9.44
N GLY A 2 -6.36 10.34 8.94
CA GLY A 2 -5.95 10.35 7.53
C GLY A 2 -4.49 10.72 7.26
N LEU A 3 -3.64 10.77 8.30
CA LEU A 3 -2.20 10.84 8.09
C LEU A 3 -1.67 9.48 7.63
N VAL A 4 -0.81 9.51 6.62
CA VAL A 4 -0.09 8.32 6.17
C VAL A 4 0.87 7.87 7.27
N HIS A 5 0.83 6.58 7.59
CA HIS A 5 1.69 5.96 8.60
C HIS A 5 2.01 4.52 8.18
N PHE A 6 3.11 3.97 8.72
CA PHE A 6 3.55 2.60 8.47
C PHE A 6 4.15 2.00 9.74
N GLN A 7 4.26 0.67 9.78
CA GLN A 7 5.00 -0.06 10.82
C GLN A 7 6.07 -0.92 10.14
N TYR A 8 7.23 -1.04 10.78
CA TYR A 8 8.34 -1.86 10.30
C TYR A 8 9.01 -2.54 11.49
N ASN A 9 9.12 -3.87 11.44
CA ASN A 9 9.91 -4.62 12.42
C ASN A 9 11.36 -4.68 11.94
N ALA A 10 12.28 -4.04 12.67
CA ALA A 10 13.69 -4.01 12.31
C ALA A 10 14.47 -5.28 12.73
N ASP A 11 13.92 -6.07 13.65
CA ASP A 11 14.52 -7.34 14.08
C ASP A 11 14.05 -8.46 13.13
N THR A 12 14.99 -9.05 12.39
CA THR A 12 14.72 -10.13 11.44
C THR A 12 14.57 -11.50 12.10
N GLN A 13 14.91 -11.62 13.38
CA GLN A 13 14.94 -12.88 14.13
C GLN A 13 13.76 -13.02 15.09
N LYS A 14 13.15 -11.91 15.51
CA LYS A 14 12.11 -11.92 16.55
C LYS A 14 10.82 -11.24 16.09
N PRO A 15 9.64 -11.81 16.42
CA PRO A 15 8.36 -11.16 16.17
C PRO A 15 8.18 -9.93 17.09
N ALA A 16 7.48 -8.92 16.58
CA ALA A 16 7.07 -7.73 17.33
C ALA A 16 5.54 -7.59 17.29
N THR A 17 4.94 -7.16 18.41
CA THR A 17 3.49 -6.96 18.54
C THR A 17 3.20 -5.52 18.92
N ALA A 18 2.25 -4.89 18.22
CA ALA A 18 1.76 -3.55 18.53
C ALA A 18 0.25 -3.60 18.78
N VAL A 19 -0.21 -2.83 19.79
CA VAL A 19 -1.64 -2.67 20.12
C VAL A 19 -1.99 -1.20 19.99
N SER A 20 -3.01 -0.88 19.19
CA SER A 20 -3.47 0.48 18.92
C SER A 20 -4.97 0.61 19.18
N ALA A 21 -5.43 1.81 19.53
CA ALA A 21 -6.84 2.13 19.73
C ALA A 21 -7.27 3.28 18.81
N PHE A 22 -8.53 3.28 18.40
CA PHE A 22 -9.13 4.31 17.58
C PHE A 22 -10.29 4.98 18.31
N GLY A 23 -10.44 6.30 18.15
CA GLY A 23 -11.58 7.04 18.70
C GLY A 23 -12.91 6.84 17.95
N SER A 24 -12.97 5.88 17.03
CA SER A 24 -14.16 5.54 16.23
C SER A 24 -14.29 4.02 16.14
N ALA A 25 -15.52 3.52 16.26
CA ALA A 25 -15.84 2.10 16.03
C ALA A 25 -15.72 1.71 14.54
N ASN A 26 -15.68 2.68 13.63
CA ASN A 26 -15.52 2.47 12.19
C ASN A 26 -14.38 3.34 11.64
N ALA A 27 -13.17 3.18 12.17
CA ALA A 27 -12.02 3.97 11.74
C ALA A 27 -11.63 3.70 10.26
N GLY A 28 -11.95 2.51 9.75
CA GLY A 28 -11.57 2.07 8.40
C GLY A 28 -10.06 1.94 8.20
N THR A 29 -9.65 1.32 7.10
CA THR A 29 -8.25 1.30 6.67
C THR A 29 -8.17 1.52 5.17
N VAL A 30 -7.13 2.21 4.72
CA VAL A 30 -6.81 2.36 3.29
C VAL A 30 -5.35 1.96 3.11
N SER A 31 -5.11 0.81 2.49
CA SER A 31 -3.77 0.33 2.16
C SER A 31 -3.29 0.99 0.88
N LEU A 32 -2.31 1.89 0.96
CA LEU A 32 -1.86 2.66 -0.21
C LEU A 32 -1.38 1.78 -1.38
N PRO A 33 -0.51 0.76 -1.20
CA PRO A 33 -0.05 -0.05 -2.33
C PRO A 33 -1.20 -0.76 -3.04
N VAL A 34 -2.14 -1.33 -2.29
CA VAL A 34 -3.33 -2.02 -2.82
C VAL A 34 -4.24 -1.02 -3.53
N THR A 35 -4.63 0.06 -2.84
CA THR A 35 -5.53 1.08 -3.41
C THR A 35 -4.98 1.73 -4.68
N LEU A 36 -3.66 1.94 -4.77
CA LEU A 36 -3.04 2.60 -5.93
C LEU A 36 -2.80 1.65 -7.11
N PHE A 37 -2.39 0.40 -6.85
CA PHE A 37 -1.86 -0.48 -7.90
C PHE A 37 -2.73 -1.71 -8.17
N THR A 38 -3.70 -2.06 -7.32
CA THR A 38 -4.59 -3.22 -7.55
C THR A 38 -6.03 -2.80 -7.84
N THR A 39 -6.28 -1.51 -8.05
CA THR A 39 -7.59 -0.97 -8.46
C THR A 39 -7.58 -0.60 -9.94
N SER A 40 -8.72 -0.16 -10.46
CA SER A 40 -8.91 0.21 -11.87
C SER A 40 -8.32 1.57 -12.25
N ILE A 41 -7.32 2.08 -11.53
CA ILE A 41 -6.60 3.29 -11.94
C ILE A 41 -5.74 2.95 -13.17
N ASP A 42 -5.94 3.74 -14.22
CA ASP A 42 -5.25 3.61 -15.50
C ASP A 42 -3.73 3.77 -15.37
N ASP A 43 -2.99 2.92 -16.08
CA ASP A 43 -1.53 2.87 -16.02
C ASP A 43 -0.89 4.19 -16.46
N THR A 44 -1.47 4.87 -17.45
CA THR A 44 -0.93 6.14 -17.95
C THR A 44 -1.12 7.28 -16.93
N ILE A 45 -2.22 7.24 -16.17
CA ILE A 45 -2.49 8.19 -15.09
C ILE A 45 -1.51 7.97 -13.93
N LEU A 46 -1.27 6.72 -13.54
CA LEU A 46 -0.26 6.39 -12.53
C LEU A 46 1.14 6.79 -13.00
N ALA A 47 1.52 6.44 -14.23
CA ALA A 47 2.84 6.77 -14.78
C ALA A 47 3.10 8.28 -14.75
N LYS A 48 2.12 9.09 -15.20
CA LYS A 48 2.22 10.55 -15.15
C LYS A 48 2.29 11.11 -13.74
N SER A 49 1.50 10.57 -12.81
CA SER A 49 1.43 11.04 -11.42
C SER A 49 2.71 10.75 -10.65
N PHE A 50 3.29 9.56 -10.85
CA PHE A 50 4.53 9.12 -10.21
C PHE A 50 5.80 9.54 -10.98
N LYS A 51 5.65 10.26 -12.11
CA LYS A 51 6.76 10.68 -12.99
C LYS A 51 7.65 9.50 -13.41
N THR A 52 7.00 8.42 -13.84
CA THR A 52 7.61 7.17 -14.29
C THR A 52 6.98 6.73 -15.62
N ASP A 53 7.18 5.48 -16.03
CA ASP A 53 6.61 4.89 -17.24
C ASP A 53 5.59 3.77 -16.93
N VAL A 54 4.83 3.39 -17.96
CA VAL A 54 3.81 2.33 -17.87
C VAL A 54 4.43 0.98 -17.49
N ALA A 55 5.64 0.68 -17.96
CA ALA A 55 6.31 -0.58 -17.65
C ALA A 55 6.62 -0.71 -16.15
N THR A 56 7.08 0.37 -15.52
CA THR A 56 7.32 0.45 -14.08
C THR A 56 6.02 0.31 -13.28
N VAL A 57 4.94 0.96 -13.72
CA VAL A 57 3.61 0.80 -13.10
C VAL A 57 3.16 -0.66 -13.18
N GLN A 58 3.26 -1.29 -14.35
CA GLN A 58 2.87 -2.69 -14.53
C GLN A 58 3.70 -3.63 -13.65
N ALA A 59 5.01 -3.40 -13.54
CA ALA A 59 5.87 -4.17 -12.63
C ALA A 59 5.40 -4.06 -11.16
N LEU A 60 5.00 -2.86 -10.71
CA LEU A 60 4.43 -2.65 -9.37
C LEU A 60 3.09 -3.39 -9.20
N LYS A 61 2.20 -3.35 -10.20
CA LYS A 61 0.93 -4.08 -10.18
C LYS A 61 1.15 -5.59 -10.10
N THR A 62 2.06 -6.14 -10.89
CA THR A 62 2.41 -7.57 -10.88
C THR A 62 3.02 -8.00 -9.55
N GLY A 63 3.91 -7.19 -8.97
CA GLY A 63 4.54 -7.49 -7.68
C GLY A 63 3.54 -7.54 -6.50
N LEU A 64 2.36 -6.94 -6.66
CA LEU A 64 1.29 -6.90 -5.66
C LEU A 64 0.15 -7.89 -5.95
N ALA A 65 0.21 -8.64 -7.05
CA ALA A 65 -0.81 -9.62 -7.38
C ALA A 65 -0.83 -10.78 -6.36
N PRO A 66 -2.02 -11.36 -6.06
CA PRO A 66 -2.11 -12.56 -5.23
C PRO A 66 -1.22 -13.68 -5.77
N LYS A 67 -0.55 -14.40 -4.87
CA LYS A 67 0.17 -15.63 -5.23
C LYS A 67 -0.88 -16.70 -5.63
N PRO A 68 -0.66 -17.47 -6.72
CA PRO A 68 -1.55 -18.57 -7.07
C PRO A 68 -1.63 -19.63 -5.97
#